data_AF-A0A1W9TXR0-F1
#
_entry.id   AF-A0A1W9TXR0-F1
#
_cell.length_a   1.000
_cell.length_b   1.000
_cell.length_c   1.000
_cell.angle_alpha   90.00
_cell.angle_beta   90.00
_cell.angle_gamma   90.00
#
_symmetry.space_group_name_H-M   'P 1'
#
loop_
_entity.id
_entity.type
_entity.pdbx_description
1 polymer ?
#
loop_
_entity_poly.entity_id
_entity_poly.type
_entity_poly.pdbx_seq_one_letter_code
_entity_poly.pdbx_strand_id
1 'polypeptide(L)'
;MYLKRWITAFVAIPFLVLLIGSGGAFMFAVVIGVLCLIALWEFFRIVPGKIESSNPFCFKLLAFIMGPAIIWAAYMNSFKSVLGIIALNLIVSALISLPKFKSDESVSEIVFKQVLSVIYIPLLLSYLVLIRNGDDGISWIFFLLIMVFLGDTGAFYAGSYLGRHKLCPAVSPNKTIEGSVGGLAVNVCAGALFKIFFFPLFPWGLSILFFLSIGVAGQVGDLFESELKRVSKIKDSGTLLPGHGGILDRIDALLFAAPAAYFFKEYIL
;
A
#
# COMPACT_ATOMS: atom_id res chain seq x y z
N MET A 1 4.19 -8.81 -25.61
CA MET A 1 3.58 -8.38 -24.32
C MET A 1 4.30 -8.98 -23.12
N TYR A 2 4.57 -10.30 -23.11
CA TYR A 2 5.33 -10.94 -22.03
C TYR A 2 6.76 -10.39 -21.86
N LEU A 3 7.53 -10.22 -22.94
CA LEU A 3 8.93 -9.77 -22.88
C LEU A 3 9.13 -8.47 -22.07
N LYS A 4 8.23 -7.47 -22.23
CA LYS A 4 8.28 -6.23 -21.46
C LYS A 4 8.08 -6.46 -19.96
N ARG A 5 7.26 -7.45 -19.58
CA ARG A 5 7.02 -7.84 -18.18
C ARG A 5 8.23 -8.54 -17.57
N TRP A 6 8.85 -9.47 -18.31
CA TRP A 6 10.07 -10.15 -17.85
C TRP A 6 11.22 -9.16 -17.61
N ILE A 7 11.42 -8.20 -18.52
CA ILE A 7 12.47 -7.18 -18.38
C ILE A 7 12.23 -6.30 -17.15
N THR A 8 10.99 -5.85 -16.93
CA THR A 8 10.68 -5.03 -15.74
C THR A 8 10.90 -5.81 -14.45
N ALA A 9 10.48 -7.07 -14.38
CA ALA A 9 10.72 -7.91 -13.21
C ALA A 9 12.22 -8.18 -12.97
N PHE A 10 12.97 -8.47 -14.04
CA PHE A 10 14.41 -8.76 -13.97
C PHE A 10 15.23 -7.57 -13.50
N VAL A 11 14.77 -6.33 -13.74
CA VAL A 11 15.43 -5.12 -13.23
C VAL A 11 14.92 -4.76 -11.83
N ALA A 12 13.61 -4.85 -11.60
CA ALA A 12 12.99 -4.43 -10.35
C ALA A 12 13.36 -5.33 -9.16
N ILE A 13 13.43 -6.66 -9.34
CA ILE A 13 13.71 -7.58 -8.24
C ILE A 13 15.14 -7.41 -7.69
N PRO A 14 16.21 -7.44 -8.51
CA PRO A 14 17.56 -7.20 -8.00
C PRO A 14 17.72 -5.81 -7.39
N PHE A 15 17.11 -4.79 -8.01
CA PHE A 15 17.11 -3.43 -7.45
C PHE A 15 16.47 -3.41 -6.06
N LEU A 16 15.31 -4.05 -5.89
CA LEU A 16 14.62 -4.12 -4.61
C LEU A 16 15.44 -4.88 -3.55
N VAL A 17 16.05 -6.01 -3.93
CA VAL A 17 16.91 -6.81 -3.04
C VAL A 17 18.13 -5.99 -2.57
N LEU A 18 18.82 -5.31 -3.51
CA LEU A 18 19.97 -4.46 -3.19
C LEU A 18 19.58 -3.24 -2.34
N LEU A 19 18.44 -2.63 -2.64
CA LEU A 19 17.91 -1.50 -1.87
C LEU A 19 17.65 -1.89 -0.41
N ILE A 20 16.96 -3.02 -0.19
CA ILE A 20 16.61 -3.48 1.16
C ILE A 20 17.86 -3.94 1.93
N GLY A 21 18.70 -4.76 1.28
CA GLY A 21 19.86 -5.39 1.89
C GLY A 21 21.02 -4.42 2.15
N SER A 22 21.45 -3.67 1.13
CA SER A 22 22.66 -2.82 1.20
C SER A 22 22.41 -1.32 1.12
N GLY A 23 21.22 -0.87 0.67
CA GLY A 23 20.91 0.56 0.51
C GLY A 23 20.84 1.35 1.83
N GLY A 24 20.67 0.66 2.95
CA GLY A 24 20.48 1.28 4.26
C GLY A 24 19.12 1.96 4.42
N ALA A 25 18.83 2.40 5.64
CA ALA A 25 17.54 2.99 6.00
C ALA A 25 17.21 4.26 5.21
N PHE A 26 18.21 5.13 5.01
CA PHE A 26 18.04 6.40 4.31
C PHE A 26 17.65 6.20 2.84
N MET A 27 18.40 5.39 2.09
CA MET A 27 18.11 5.15 0.68
C MET A 27 16.75 4.45 0.51
N PHE A 28 16.43 3.52 1.40
CA PHE A 28 15.10 2.90 1.43
C PHE A 28 13.99 3.95 1.61
N ALA A 29 14.11 4.84 2.59
CA ALA A 29 13.14 5.91 2.83
C ALA A 29 13.01 6.87 1.63
N VAL A 30 14.13 7.21 0.97
CA VAL A 30 14.11 8.03 -0.26
C VAL A 30 13.33 7.34 -1.38
N VAL A 31 13.57 6.04 -1.63
CA VAL A 31 12.82 5.29 -2.65
C VAL A 31 11.35 5.18 -2.29
N ILE A 32 10.99 4.90 -1.04
CA ILE A 32 9.60 4.91 -0.57
C ILE A 32 8.98 6.30 -0.76
N GLY A 33 9.73 7.38 -0.53
CA GLY A 33 9.29 8.75 -0.78
C GLY A 33 8.99 9.01 -2.27
N VAL A 34 9.83 8.52 -3.18
CA VAL A 34 9.59 8.61 -4.63
C VAL A 34 8.35 7.80 -5.04
N LEU A 35 8.22 6.56 -4.55
CA LEU A 35 7.03 5.73 -4.79
C LEU A 35 5.76 6.39 -4.26
N CYS A 36 5.83 7.02 -3.08
CA CYS A 36 4.74 7.78 -2.48
C CYS A 36 4.29 8.92 -3.40
N LEU A 37 5.21 9.70 -3.97
CA LEU A 37 4.89 10.80 -4.89
C LEU A 37 4.21 10.29 -6.16
N ILE A 38 4.73 9.20 -6.74
CA ILE A 38 4.14 8.59 -7.95
C ILE A 38 2.73 8.05 -7.64
N ALA A 39 2.58 7.32 -6.53
CA ALA A 39 1.29 6.77 -6.11
C ALA A 39 0.26 7.87 -5.81
N LEU A 40 0.65 8.97 -5.17
CA LEU A 40 -0.23 10.13 -4.97
C LEU A 40 -0.68 10.72 -6.30
N TRP A 41 0.24 10.86 -7.25
CA TRP A 41 -0.10 11.36 -8.59
C TRP A 41 -1.08 10.46 -9.33
N GLU A 42 -0.90 9.13 -9.26
CA GLU A 42 -1.85 8.15 -9.79
C GLU A 42 -3.20 8.25 -9.08
N PHE A 43 -3.23 8.27 -7.74
CA PHE A 43 -4.46 8.40 -6.96
C PHE A 43 -5.28 9.64 -7.34
N PHE A 44 -4.64 10.81 -7.48
CA PHE A 44 -5.35 12.03 -7.84
C PHE A 44 -5.93 12.00 -9.26
N ARG A 45 -5.36 11.19 -10.16
CA ARG A 45 -5.88 10.94 -11.51
C ARG A 45 -7.01 9.94 -11.53
N ILE A 46 -6.92 8.91 -10.70
CA ILE A 46 -7.89 7.83 -10.67
C ILE A 46 -9.15 8.31 -10.03
N VAL A 47 -9.14 8.84 -8.81
CA VAL A 47 -10.38 9.20 -8.10
C VAL A 47 -10.92 10.51 -8.67
N PRO A 48 -11.96 10.56 -9.55
CA PRO A 48 -12.46 11.82 -10.08
C PRO A 48 -13.13 12.61 -8.96
N GLY A 49 -12.94 13.92 -8.95
CA GLY A 49 -13.90 14.80 -8.28
C GLY A 49 -15.08 15.01 -9.22
N LYS A 50 -16.32 15.09 -8.71
CA LYS A 50 -17.50 15.37 -9.53
C LYS A 50 -17.43 16.70 -10.30
N ILE A 51 -16.49 17.57 -9.93
CA ILE A 51 -16.33 18.91 -10.49
C ILE A 51 -14.87 19.09 -10.93
N GLU A 52 -14.59 18.83 -12.21
CA GLU A 52 -13.29 19.14 -12.84
C GLU A 52 -13.02 20.66 -12.92
N SER A 53 -14.05 21.51 -12.77
CA SER A 53 -13.92 22.97 -12.93
C SER A 53 -13.21 23.65 -11.76
N SER A 54 -13.09 22.99 -10.61
CA SER A 54 -12.40 23.51 -9.43
C SER A 54 -11.13 22.72 -9.16
N ASN A 55 -10.24 22.55 -10.16
CA ASN A 55 -8.96 21.85 -10.02
C ASN A 55 -8.09 22.55 -8.93
N PRO A 56 -8.04 22.04 -7.70
CA PRO A 56 -7.56 22.85 -6.61
C PRO A 56 -6.12 22.44 -6.38
N PHE A 57 -5.25 22.97 -7.25
CA PHE A 57 -3.82 22.77 -7.24
C PHE A 57 -3.23 22.83 -5.82
N CYS A 58 -3.75 23.70 -4.96
CA CYS A 58 -3.39 23.81 -3.54
C CYS A 58 -3.53 22.49 -2.75
N PHE A 59 -4.62 21.74 -2.91
CA PHE A 59 -4.84 20.49 -2.16
C PHE A 59 -3.94 19.35 -2.66
N LYS A 60 -3.73 19.28 -3.99
CA LYS A 60 -2.75 18.35 -4.59
C LYS A 60 -1.34 18.68 -4.08
N LEU A 61 -0.94 19.95 -4.16
CA LEU A 61 0.35 20.43 -3.68
C LEU A 61 0.53 20.13 -2.19
N LEU A 62 -0.51 20.34 -1.37
CA LEU A 62 -0.48 20.00 0.05
C LEU A 62 -0.19 18.50 0.25
N ALA A 63 -0.88 17.61 -0.46
CA ALA A 63 -0.59 16.18 -0.38
C ALA A 63 0.84 15.82 -0.81
N PHE A 64 1.36 16.46 -1.88
CA PHE A 64 2.75 16.27 -2.34
C PHE A 64 3.79 16.82 -1.36
N ILE A 65 3.44 17.77 -0.49
CA ILE A 65 4.32 18.26 0.60
C ILE A 65 4.21 17.33 1.82
N MET A 66 2.99 16.99 2.23
CA MET A 66 2.75 16.17 3.41
C MET A 66 3.25 14.73 3.24
N GLY A 67 3.22 14.18 2.01
CA GLY A 67 3.68 12.83 1.73
C GLY A 67 5.15 12.59 2.13
N PRO A 68 6.12 13.29 1.52
CA PRO A 68 7.52 13.22 1.92
C PRO A 68 7.77 13.60 3.38
N ALA A 69 7.01 14.56 3.94
CA ALA A 69 7.13 14.93 5.34
C ALA A 69 6.78 13.77 6.29
N ILE A 70 5.73 12.99 5.97
CA ILE A 70 5.34 11.78 6.71
C ILE A 70 6.42 10.70 6.58
N ILE A 71 6.91 10.45 5.37
CA ILE A 71 7.99 9.47 5.14
C ILE A 71 9.27 9.87 5.90
N TRP A 72 9.60 11.16 5.92
CA TRP A 72 10.75 11.68 6.67
C TRP A 72 10.56 11.55 8.19
N ALA A 73 9.37 11.86 8.70
CA ALA A 73 9.06 11.68 10.12
C ALA A 73 9.16 10.21 10.56
N ALA A 74 8.72 9.28 9.71
CA ALA A 74 8.90 7.85 9.91
C ALA A 74 10.37 7.43 9.85
N TYR A 75 11.15 7.98 8.92
CA TYR A 75 12.60 7.76 8.86
C TYR A 75 13.32 8.21 10.14
N MET A 76 12.85 9.29 10.76
CA MET A 76 13.34 9.77 12.06
C MET A 76 12.79 8.97 13.25
N ASN A 77 12.08 7.86 13.02
CA ASN A 77 11.43 7.02 14.03
C ASN A 77 10.50 7.79 14.99
N SER A 78 9.91 8.89 14.53
CA SER A 78 8.99 9.70 15.34
C SER A 78 7.54 9.47 14.92
N PHE A 79 6.91 8.45 15.49
CA PHE A 79 5.48 8.19 15.27
C PHE A 79 4.59 9.37 15.72
N LYS A 80 4.99 10.07 16.79
CA LYS A 80 4.32 11.30 17.25
C LYS A 80 4.35 12.39 16.17
N SER A 81 5.47 12.55 15.48
CA SER A 81 5.58 13.50 14.37
C SER A 81 4.72 13.09 13.18
N VAL A 82 4.62 11.80 12.86
CA VAL A 82 3.71 11.30 11.81
C VAL A 82 2.26 11.67 12.12
N LEU A 83 1.78 11.38 13.34
CA LEU A 83 0.44 11.77 13.78
C LEU A 83 0.23 13.29 13.77
N GLY A 84 1.23 14.05 14.23
CA GLY A 84 1.22 15.51 14.20
C GLY A 84 1.07 16.08 12.79
N ILE A 85 1.77 15.50 11.80
CA ILE A 85 1.68 15.91 10.39
C ILE A 85 0.31 15.58 9.80
N ILE A 86 -0.29 14.44 10.17
CA ILE A 86 -1.67 14.10 9.73
C ILE A 86 -2.68 15.09 10.31
N ALA A 87 -2.56 15.42 11.60
CA ALA A 87 -3.41 16.41 12.24
C ALA A 87 -3.24 17.79 11.57
N LEU A 88 -1.99 18.20 11.32
CA LEU A 88 -1.67 19.43 10.60
C LEU A 88 -2.27 19.43 9.19
N ASN A 89 -2.19 18.31 8.46
CA ASN A 89 -2.77 18.17 7.12
C ASN A 89 -4.28 18.46 7.13
N LEU A 90 -5.01 17.91 8.10
CA LEU A 90 -6.44 18.16 8.24
C LEU A 90 -6.73 19.63 8.58
N ILE A 91 -5.98 20.22 9.53
CA ILE A 91 -6.14 21.63 9.91
C ILE A 91 -5.90 22.55 8.71
N VAL A 92 -4.79 22.35 7.97
CA VAL A 92 -4.45 23.17 6.81
C VAL A 92 -5.47 22.98 5.69
N SER A 93 -5.94 21.75 5.47
CA SER A 93 -7.00 21.47 4.48
C SER A 93 -8.30 22.19 4.84
N ALA A 94 -8.69 22.18 6.12
CA ALA A 94 -9.85 22.92 6.60
C ALA A 94 -9.68 24.43 6.39
N LEU A 95 -8.54 25.00 6.77
CA LEU A 95 -8.25 26.43 6.58
C LEU A 95 -8.31 26.87 5.10
N ILE A 96 -7.80 26.05 4.19
CA ILE A 96 -7.88 26.33 2.73
C ILE A 96 -9.32 26.20 2.22
N SER A 97 -10.11 25.30 2.80
CA SER A 97 -11.49 25.02 2.35
C SER A 97 -12.51 26.08 2.77
N LEU A 98 -12.40 26.64 3.99
CA LEU A 98 -13.41 27.52 4.58
C LEU A 98 -13.72 28.77 3.71
N PRO A 99 -12.73 29.49 3.15
CA PRO A 99 -13.02 30.63 2.27
C PRO A 99 -13.66 30.21 0.95
N LYS A 100 -13.37 29.00 0.47
CA LYS A 100 -13.83 28.49 -0.84
C LYS A 100 -15.23 27.89 -0.76
N PHE A 101 -15.66 27.43 0.42
CA PHE A 101 -16.95 26.79 0.63
C PHE A 101 -18.13 27.69 0.26
N LYS A 102 -18.02 29.01 0.48
CA LYS A 102 -19.07 29.97 0.07
C LYS A 102 -19.33 29.99 -1.43
N SER A 103 -18.31 29.66 -2.23
CA SER A 103 -18.36 29.72 -3.69
C SER A 103 -18.62 28.36 -4.33
N ASP A 104 -18.28 27.27 -3.64
CA ASP A 104 -18.36 25.91 -4.16
C ASP A 104 -18.49 24.91 -3.01
N GLU A 105 -19.67 24.31 -2.85
CA GLU A 105 -19.96 23.32 -1.80
C GLU A 105 -19.18 22.00 -2.02
N SER A 106 -18.75 21.72 -3.26
CA SER A 106 -17.97 20.52 -3.60
C SER A 106 -16.54 20.54 -3.04
N VAL A 107 -16.11 21.68 -2.49
CA VAL A 107 -14.82 21.81 -1.79
C VAL A 107 -14.72 20.79 -0.64
N SER A 108 -15.84 20.40 -0.04
CA SER A 108 -15.88 19.32 0.96
C SER A 108 -15.42 17.97 0.39
N GLU A 109 -15.94 17.56 -0.78
CA GLU A 109 -15.51 16.34 -1.49
C GLU A 109 -14.01 16.38 -1.84
N ILE A 110 -13.49 17.57 -2.22
CA ILE A 110 -12.07 17.78 -2.47
C ILE A 110 -11.22 17.57 -1.22
N VAL A 111 -11.64 18.12 -0.07
CA VAL A 111 -10.94 17.94 1.21
C VAL A 111 -10.94 16.47 1.61
N PHE A 112 -12.08 15.78 1.49
CA PHE A 112 -12.14 14.34 1.79
C PHE A 112 -11.19 13.53 0.92
N LYS A 113 -11.16 13.80 -0.39
CA LYS A 113 -10.21 13.16 -1.31
C LYS A 113 -8.76 13.45 -0.92
N GLN A 114 -8.44 14.69 -0.54
CA GLN A 114 -7.09 15.08 -0.13
C GLN A 114 -6.66 14.33 1.14
N VAL A 115 -7.49 14.35 2.19
CA VAL A 115 -7.20 13.70 3.46
C VAL A 115 -7.08 12.20 3.27
N LEU A 116 -7.99 11.60 2.50
CA LEU A 116 -7.92 10.19 2.14
C LEU A 116 -6.61 9.86 1.41
N SER A 117 -6.16 10.69 0.46
CA SER A 117 -4.90 10.47 -0.24
C SER A 117 -3.69 10.39 0.71
N VAL A 118 -3.68 11.23 1.75
CA VAL A 118 -2.57 11.31 2.73
C VAL A 118 -2.61 10.14 3.72
N ILE A 119 -3.81 9.74 4.15
CA ILE A 119 -4.01 8.58 5.03
C ILE A 119 -3.73 7.28 4.29
N TYR A 120 -4.19 7.16 3.05
CA TYR A 120 -4.12 5.91 2.29
C TYR A 120 -2.71 5.63 1.76
N ILE A 121 -1.98 6.63 1.26
CA ILE A 121 -0.70 6.40 0.58
C ILE A 121 0.49 6.72 1.50
N PRO A 122 0.80 7.99 1.85
CA PRO A 122 1.94 8.32 2.69
C PRO A 122 1.95 7.62 4.05
N LEU A 123 0.84 7.65 4.80
CA LEU A 123 0.81 7.06 6.12
C LEU A 123 1.01 5.54 6.04
N LEU A 124 0.34 4.86 5.12
CA LEU A 124 0.48 3.40 4.99
C LEU A 124 1.89 3.00 4.52
N LEU A 125 2.48 3.73 3.57
CA LEU A 125 3.88 3.53 3.17
C LEU A 125 4.88 3.84 4.29
N SER A 126 4.55 4.76 5.18
CA SER A 126 5.44 5.13 6.30
C SER A 126 5.71 3.95 7.24
N TYR A 127 4.77 3.01 7.36
CA TYR A 127 4.97 1.78 8.15
C TYR A 127 6.07 0.88 7.57
N LEU A 128 6.30 0.87 6.25
CA LEU A 128 7.44 0.16 5.68
C LEU A 128 8.76 0.77 6.15
N VAL A 129 8.83 2.10 6.24
CA VAL A 129 10.03 2.80 6.73
C VAL A 129 10.25 2.52 8.21
N LEU A 130 9.18 2.58 9.02
CA LEU A 130 9.24 2.24 10.45
C LEU A 130 9.70 0.78 10.67
N ILE A 131 9.13 -0.18 9.93
CA ILE A 131 9.55 -1.59 9.99
C ILE A 131 11.03 -1.72 9.64
N ARG A 132 11.48 -1.07 8.55
CA ARG A 132 12.86 -1.14 8.06
C ARG A 132 13.87 -0.55 9.04
N ASN A 133 13.46 0.45 9.81
CA ASN A 133 14.29 1.14 10.80
C ASN A 133 14.39 0.40 12.14
N GLY A 134 13.38 -0.41 12.49
CA GLY A 134 13.40 -1.19 13.72
C GLY A 134 14.33 -2.41 13.64
N ASP A 135 14.39 -3.14 14.75
CA ASP A 135 15.21 -4.35 14.87
C ASP A 135 14.83 -5.39 13.80
N ASP A 136 15.85 -6.04 13.24
CA ASP A 136 15.75 -6.98 12.12
C ASP A 136 14.96 -6.46 10.91
N GLY A 137 14.93 -5.13 10.72
CA GLY A 137 14.08 -4.48 9.71
C GLY A 137 14.27 -4.99 8.28
N ILE A 138 15.48 -5.43 7.92
CA ILE A 138 15.75 -6.07 6.62
C ILE A 138 14.95 -7.36 6.47
N SER A 139 15.05 -8.26 7.45
CA SER A 139 14.36 -9.55 7.48
C SER A 139 12.85 -9.36 7.47
N TRP A 140 12.33 -8.39 8.23
CA TRP A 140 10.91 -8.07 8.28
C TRP A 140 10.35 -7.54 6.96
N ILE A 141 11.10 -6.70 6.24
CA ILE A 141 10.66 -6.22 4.92
C ILE A 141 10.67 -7.35 3.89
N PHE A 142 11.71 -8.20 3.87
CA PHE A 142 11.71 -9.37 2.99
C PHE A 142 10.57 -10.33 3.31
N PHE A 143 10.34 -10.58 4.59
CA PHE A 143 9.23 -11.40 5.05
C PHE A 143 7.89 -10.87 4.52
N LEU A 144 7.63 -9.57 4.71
CA LEU A 144 6.38 -8.93 4.27
C LEU A 144 6.19 -9.04 2.75
N LEU A 145 7.24 -8.79 1.96
CA LEU A 145 7.18 -8.88 0.51
C LEU A 145 6.93 -10.32 0.02
N ILE A 146 7.60 -11.30 0.63
CA ILE A 146 7.39 -12.71 0.31
C ILE A 146 5.95 -13.11 0.61
N MET A 147 5.41 -12.71 1.76
CA MET A 147 4.03 -12.98 2.14
C MET A 147 3.04 -12.38 1.14
N VAL A 148 3.18 -11.10 0.77
CA VAL A 148 2.29 -10.46 -0.20
C VAL A 148 2.39 -11.16 -1.56
N PHE A 149 3.60 -11.37 -2.08
CA PHE A 149 3.79 -11.94 -3.42
C PHE A 149 3.36 -13.41 -3.53
N LEU A 150 3.67 -14.23 -2.53
CA LEU A 150 3.25 -15.63 -2.53
C LEU A 150 1.75 -15.75 -2.27
N GLY A 151 1.18 -14.91 -1.40
CA GLY A 151 -0.25 -14.83 -1.17
C GLY A 151 -1.04 -14.51 -2.45
N ASP A 152 -0.62 -13.49 -3.19
CA ASP A 152 -1.24 -13.13 -4.47
C ASP A 152 -1.09 -14.24 -5.52
N THR A 153 0.08 -14.87 -5.57
CA THR A 153 0.36 -16.00 -6.47
C THR A 153 -0.54 -17.19 -6.14
N GLY A 154 -0.67 -17.52 -4.85
CA GLY A 154 -1.55 -18.56 -4.33
C GLY A 154 -3.00 -18.27 -4.66
N ALA A 155 -3.44 -17.02 -4.47
CA ALA A 155 -4.79 -16.60 -4.79
C ALA A 155 -5.10 -16.66 -6.28
N PHE A 156 -4.14 -16.27 -7.12
CA PHE A 156 -4.26 -16.36 -8.57
C PHE A 156 -4.41 -17.81 -9.05
N TYR A 157 -3.55 -18.72 -8.61
CA TYR A 157 -3.61 -20.11 -9.06
C TYR A 157 -4.81 -20.86 -8.48
N ALA A 158 -5.07 -20.76 -7.17
CA ALA A 158 -6.25 -21.38 -6.58
C ALA A 158 -7.54 -20.81 -7.19
N GLY A 159 -7.60 -19.50 -7.41
CA GLY A 159 -8.75 -18.85 -8.03
C GLY A 159 -8.95 -19.24 -9.49
N SER A 160 -7.88 -19.47 -10.25
CA SER A 160 -7.96 -19.84 -11.66
C SER A 160 -8.35 -21.31 -11.88
N TYR A 161 -7.84 -22.23 -11.05
CA TYR A 161 -8.10 -23.66 -11.20
C TYR A 161 -9.32 -24.16 -10.43
N LEU A 162 -9.59 -23.61 -9.25
CA LEU A 162 -10.63 -24.09 -8.33
C LEU A 162 -11.76 -23.08 -8.15
N GLY A 163 -11.65 -21.88 -8.72
CA GLY A 163 -12.60 -20.79 -8.52
C GLY A 163 -13.99 -21.11 -9.07
N ARG A 164 -14.98 -21.12 -8.18
CA ARG A 164 -16.39 -21.30 -8.53
C ARG A 164 -17.23 -20.13 -8.02
N HIS A 165 -16.92 -19.61 -6.83
CA HIS A 165 -17.69 -18.55 -6.20
C HIS A 165 -16.97 -17.22 -6.27
N LYS A 166 -17.65 -16.19 -6.80
CA LYS A 166 -17.09 -14.83 -6.87
C LYS A 166 -17.03 -14.21 -5.48
N LEU A 167 -15.90 -13.55 -5.18
CA LEU A 167 -15.68 -12.89 -3.89
C LEU A 167 -16.39 -11.54 -3.82
N CYS A 168 -16.12 -10.65 -4.79
CA CYS A 168 -16.72 -9.32 -4.86
C CYS A 168 -16.92 -8.91 -6.32
N PRO A 169 -17.99 -9.40 -6.98
CA PRO A 169 -18.16 -9.24 -8.43
C PRO A 169 -18.36 -7.78 -8.87
N ALA A 170 -18.89 -6.92 -8.01
CA ALA A 170 -19.07 -5.49 -8.30
C ALA A 170 -17.73 -4.74 -8.42
N VAL A 171 -16.73 -5.14 -7.64
CA VAL A 171 -15.43 -4.48 -7.56
C VAL A 171 -14.40 -5.20 -8.45
N SER A 172 -14.28 -6.52 -8.28
CA SER A 172 -13.33 -7.35 -8.98
C SER A 172 -13.98 -8.65 -9.48
N PRO A 173 -14.45 -8.68 -10.74
CA PRO A 173 -15.21 -9.82 -11.29
C PRO A 173 -14.39 -11.11 -11.41
N ASN A 174 -13.06 -11.02 -11.34
CA ASN A 174 -12.17 -12.17 -11.48
C ASN A 174 -11.78 -12.80 -10.14
N LYS A 175 -11.98 -12.11 -9.00
CA LYS A 175 -11.63 -12.66 -7.69
C LYS A 175 -12.66 -13.66 -7.20
N THR A 176 -12.18 -14.78 -6.66
CA THR A 176 -13.00 -15.89 -6.15
C THR A 176 -12.72 -16.17 -4.69
N ILE A 177 -13.70 -16.75 -3.99
CA ILE A 177 -13.57 -17.14 -2.58
C ILE A 177 -12.50 -18.22 -2.45
N GLU A 178 -12.48 -19.19 -3.38
CA GLU A 178 -11.47 -20.25 -3.39
C GLU A 178 -10.06 -19.69 -3.62
N GLY A 179 -9.93 -18.65 -4.45
CA GLY A 179 -8.70 -17.89 -4.60
C GLY A 179 -8.26 -17.23 -3.29
N SER A 180 -9.17 -16.49 -2.63
CA SER A 180 -8.87 -15.85 -1.35
C SER A 180 -8.37 -16.85 -0.29
N VAL A 181 -9.08 -17.97 -0.13
CA VAL A 181 -8.69 -19.04 0.82
C VAL A 181 -7.36 -19.68 0.41
N GLY A 182 -7.14 -19.94 -0.87
CA GLY A 182 -5.87 -20.47 -1.37
C GLY A 182 -4.69 -19.54 -1.12
N GLY A 183 -4.86 -18.23 -1.30
CA GLY A 183 -3.85 -17.23 -0.96
C GLY A 183 -3.52 -17.20 0.53
N LEU A 184 -4.54 -17.28 1.40
CA LEU A 184 -4.34 -17.36 2.85
C LEU A 184 -3.61 -18.64 3.27
N ALA A 185 -3.94 -19.78 2.66
CA ALA A 185 -3.24 -21.03 2.91
C ALA A 185 -1.76 -20.94 2.51
N VAL A 186 -1.46 -20.35 1.35
CA VAL A 186 -0.07 -20.10 0.92
C VAL A 186 0.66 -19.18 1.88
N ASN A 187 0.00 -18.14 2.40
CA ASN A 187 0.59 -17.27 3.43
C ASN A 187 0.92 -18.00 4.72
N VAL A 188 0.05 -18.89 5.20
CA VAL A 188 0.35 -19.72 6.38
C VAL A 188 1.55 -20.62 6.12
N CYS A 189 1.61 -21.28 4.95
CA CYS A 189 2.73 -22.15 4.59
C CYS A 189 4.06 -21.39 4.44
N ALA A 190 4.06 -20.28 3.71
CA ALA A 190 5.23 -19.44 3.50
C ALA A 190 5.71 -18.81 4.81
N GLY A 191 4.77 -18.31 5.62
CA GLY A 191 5.04 -17.74 6.93
C GLY A 191 5.62 -18.77 7.90
N ALA A 192 5.07 -19.98 7.93
CA ALA A 192 5.58 -21.07 8.74
C ALA A 192 7.02 -21.45 8.36
N LEU A 193 7.33 -21.52 7.06
CA LEU A 193 8.68 -21.78 6.57
C LEU A 193 9.65 -20.69 7.04
N PHE A 194 9.28 -19.42 6.84
CA PHE A 194 10.13 -18.29 7.22
C PHE A 194 10.35 -18.23 8.74
N LYS A 195 9.30 -18.49 9.54
CA LYS A 195 9.39 -18.58 11.00
C LYS A 195 10.43 -19.59 11.45
N ILE A 196 10.46 -20.78 10.85
CA ILE A 196 11.40 -21.84 11.25
C ILE A 196 12.85 -21.38 11.10
N PHE A 197 13.17 -20.58 10.08
CA PHE A 197 14.54 -20.14 9.81
C PHE A 197 14.92 -18.83 10.52
N PHE A 198 14.01 -17.86 10.58
CA PHE A 198 14.32 -16.49 11.02
C PHE A 198 13.76 -16.14 12.38
N PHE A 199 12.66 -16.77 12.81
CA PHE A 199 11.98 -16.44 14.05
C PHE A 199 11.49 -17.68 14.84
N PRO A 200 12.41 -18.61 15.19
CA PRO A 200 12.03 -19.90 15.77
C PRO A 200 11.37 -19.77 17.15
N LEU A 201 11.70 -18.71 17.89
CA LEU A 201 11.29 -18.50 19.27
C LEU A 201 9.82 -18.06 19.43
N PHE A 202 9.16 -17.58 18.38
CA PHE A 202 7.78 -17.09 18.52
C PHE A 202 6.75 -18.23 18.69
N PRO A 203 5.70 -18.03 19.50
CA PRO A 203 4.61 -19.00 19.64
C PRO A 203 3.84 -19.21 18.33
N TRP A 204 3.58 -20.48 17.97
CA TRP A 204 2.89 -20.83 16.73
C TRP A 204 1.49 -20.20 16.59
N GLY A 205 0.72 -20.12 17.69
CA GLY A 205 -0.62 -19.51 17.65
C GLY A 205 -0.59 -18.05 17.21
N LEU A 206 0.32 -17.26 17.79
CA LEU A 206 0.52 -15.85 17.42
C LEU A 206 1.06 -15.72 15.98
N SER A 207 2.01 -16.57 15.59
CA SER A 207 2.55 -16.55 14.23
C SER A 207 1.50 -16.86 13.16
N ILE A 208 0.62 -17.85 13.38
CA ILE A 208 -0.44 -18.16 12.42
C ILE A 208 -1.42 -16.98 12.31
N LEU A 209 -1.83 -16.40 13.45
CA LEU A 209 -2.69 -15.22 13.47
C LEU A 209 -2.07 -14.06 12.69
N PHE A 210 -0.77 -13.85 12.85
CA PHE A 210 0.00 -12.85 12.11
C PHE A 210 -0.03 -13.07 10.59
N PHE A 211 0.26 -14.30 10.15
CA PHE A 211 0.29 -14.65 8.73
C PHE A 211 -1.08 -14.44 8.06
N LEU A 212 -2.14 -14.82 8.76
CA LEU A 212 -3.51 -14.58 8.33
C LEU A 212 -3.84 -13.08 8.30
N SER A 213 -3.42 -12.33 9.31
CA SER A 213 -3.67 -10.88 9.39
C SER A 213 -3.04 -10.13 8.22
N ILE A 214 -1.78 -10.43 7.88
CA ILE A 214 -1.10 -9.87 6.70
C ILE A 214 -1.84 -10.26 5.42
N GLY A 215 -2.21 -11.53 5.28
CA GLY A 215 -2.90 -12.02 4.09
C GLY A 215 -4.26 -11.38 3.86
N VAL A 216 -5.08 -11.28 4.92
CA VAL A 216 -6.38 -10.60 4.87
C VAL A 216 -6.20 -9.12 4.55
N ALA A 217 -5.26 -8.44 5.22
CA ALA A 217 -4.98 -7.03 4.97
C ALA A 217 -4.57 -6.79 3.50
N GLY A 218 -3.67 -7.62 2.96
CA GLY A 218 -3.26 -7.53 1.54
C GLY A 218 -4.44 -7.71 0.57
N GLN A 219 -5.29 -8.71 0.80
CA GLN A 219 -6.47 -8.93 -0.04
C GLN A 219 -7.47 -7.77 0.03
N VAL A 220 -7.65 -7.19 1.21
CA VAL A 220 -8.50 -6.00 1.43
C VAL A 220 -7.91 -4.80 0.70
N GLY A 221 -6.59 -4.58 0.74
CA GLY A 221 -5.92 -3.49 0.05
C GLY A 221 -6.12 -3.52 -1.47
N ASP A 222 -5.91 -4.67 -2.10
CA ASP A 222 -6.15 -4.86 -3.54
C ASP A 222 -7.64 -4.68 -3.90
N LEU A 223 -8.56 -5.17 -3.06
CA LEU A 223 -10.00 -4.91 -3.26
C LEU A 223 -10.36 -3.43 -3.14
N PHE A 224 -9.79 -2.72 -2.17
CA PHE A 224 -10.01 -1.28 -1.98
C PHE A 224 -9.48 -0.47 -3.16
N GLU A 225 -8.29 -0.79 -3.66
CA GLU A 225 -7.71 -0.13 -4.84
C GLU A 225 -8.52 -0.44 -6.11
N SER A 226 -8.98 -1.69 -6.26
CA SER A 226 -9.93 -2.08 -7.31
C SER A 226 -11.23 -1.28 -7.24
N GLU A 227 -11.77 -1.00 -6.04
CA GLU A 227 -12.98 -0.20 -5.85
C GLU A 227 -12.77 1.23 -6.35
N LEU A 228 -11.66 1.87 -5.96
CA LEU A 228 -11.31 3.22 -6.41
C LEU A 228 -11.23 3.31 -7.95
N LYS A 229 -10.69 2.27 -8.62
CA LYS A 229 -10.64 2.22 -10.09
C LYS A 229 -12.02 2.09 -10.74
N ARG A 230 -12.95 1.38 -10.09
CA ARG A 230 -14.31 1.16 -10.61
C ARG A 230 -15.18 2.41 -10.55
N VAL A 231 -15.04 3.22 -9.49
CA VAL A 231 -15.70 4.53 -9.40
C VAL A 231 -15.38 5.40 -10.62
N SER A 232 -14.16 5.27 -11.14
CA SER A 232 -13.63 6.06 -12.25
C SER A 232 -13.75 5.39 -13.60
N LYS A 233 -14.35 4.21 -13.66
CA LYS A 233 -14.50 3.38 -14.89
C LYS A 233 -13.18 3.05 -15.59
N ILE A 234 -12.07 3.05 -14.85
CA ILE A 234 -10.75 2.64 -15.36
C ILE A 234 -10.40 1.24 -14.86
N LYS A 235 -9.38 0.62 -15.46
CA LYS A 235 -8.89 -0.70 -15.07
C LYS A 235 -7.53 -0.68 -14.37
N ASP A 236 -6.62 0.17 -14.84
CA ASP A 236 -5.25 0.28 -14.34
C ASP A 236 -5.04 1.69 -13.77
N SER A 237 -4.26 1.79 -12.68
CA SER A 237 -4.02 3.04 -11.93
C SER A 237 -3.17 4.04 -12.72
N GLY A 238 -2.34 3.54 -13.64
CA GLY A 238 -1.45 4.32 -14.48
C GLY A 238 -0.84 3.49 -15.61
N THR A 239 0.05 4.11 -16.38
CA THR A 239 0.78 3.47 -17.50
C THR A 239 2.30 3.54 -17.33
N LEU A 240 2.76 3.94 -16.13
CA LEU A 240 4.17 4.23 -15.86
C LEU A 240 5.05 2.99 -15.99
N LEU A 241 4.55 1.80 -15.65
CA LEU A 241 5.25 0.54 -15.82
C LEU A 241 4.75 -0.20 -17.07
N PRO A 242 5.53 -0.25 -18.16
CA PRO A 242 5.09 -0.87 -19.42
C PRO A 242 4.69 -2.34 -19.24
N GLY A 243 3.41 -2.65 -19.36
CA GLY A 243 2.87 -4.00 -19.20
C GLY A 243 2.57 -4.42 -17.75
N HIS A 244 2.72 -3.52 -16.78
CA HIS A 244 2.46 -3.75 -15.36
C HIS A 244 1.50 -2.74 -14.71
N GLY A 245 0.88 -1.83 -15.47
CA GLY A 245 -0.05 -0.84 -14.90
C GLY A 245 0.69 0.31 -14.22
N GLY A 246 0.09 0.89 -13.20
CA GLY A 246 0.72 1.93 -12.39
C GLY A 246 1.48 1.38 -11.19
N ILE A 247 2.11 2.27 -10.44
CA ILE A 247 2.78 1.94 -9.18
C ILE A 247 1.76 1.61 -8.10
N LEU A 248 0.61 2.29 -8.08
CA LEU A 248 -0.45 2.04 -7.10
C LEU A 248 -1.03 0.62 -7.24
N ASP A 249 -1.19 0.12 -8.47
CA ASP A 249 -1.58 -1.28 -8.77
C ASP A 249 -0.56 -2.32 -8.25
N ARG A 250 0.65 -1.91 -7.82
CA ARG A 250 1.74 -2.81 -7.39
C ARG A 250 1.99 -2.77 -5.90
N ILE A 251 1.52 -1.73 -5.22
CA ILE A 251 1.71 -1.54 -3.79
C ILE A 251 0.37 -1.60 -3.04
N ASP A 252 -0.77 -1.74 -3.71
CA ASP A 252 -2.12 -1.83 -3.14
C ASP A 252 -2.24 -2.81 -1.96
N ALA A 253 -1.85 -4.07 -2.17
CA ALA A 253 -1.84 -5.07 -1.11
C ALA A 253 -0.82 -4.73 -0.02
N LEU A 254 0.35 -4.20 -0.43
CA LEU A 254 1.43 -3.82 0.50
C LEU A 254 1.03 -2.66 1.42
N LEU A 255 0.25 -1.69 0.92
CA LEU A 255 -0.24 -0.54 1.70
C LEU A 255 -1.03 -1.00 2.92
N PHE A 256 -1.89 -2.01 2.78
CA PHE A 256 -2.65 -2.54 3.91
C PHE A 256 -1.87 -3.59 4.71
N ALA A 257 -1.01 -4.38 4.07
CA ALA A 257 -0.20 -5.37 4.76
C ALA A 257 0.86 -4.75 5.68
N ALA A 258 1.44 -3.60 5.31
CA ALA A 258 2.47 -2.91 6.08
C ALA A 258 2.04 -2.47 7.51
N PRO A 259 0.93 -1.74 7.71
CA PRO A 259 0.47 -1.38 9.06
C PRO A 259 0.11 -2.64 9.86
N ALA A 260 -0.56 -3.62 9.25
CA ALA A 260 -0.88 -4.88 9.93
C ALA A 260 0.40 -5.58 10.41
N ALA A 261 1.44 -5.59 9.58
CA ALA A 261 2.74 -6.14 9.93
C ALA A 261 3.41 -5.36 11.07
N TYR A 262 3.41 -4.03 10.98
CA TYR A 262 4.03 -3.15 11.98
C TYR A 262 3.37 -3.30 13.35
N PHE A 263 2.05 -3.18 13.44
CA PHE A 263 1.35 -3.28 14.73
C PHE A 263 1.52 -4.64 15.37
N PHE A 264 1.49 -5.72 14.58
CA PHE A 264 1.69 -7.05 15.12
C PHE A 264 3.13 -7.25 15.61
N LYS A 265 4.12 -6.77 14.85
CA LYS A 265 5.53 -6.80 15.24
C LYS A 265 5.78 -6.04 16.55
N GLU A 266 5.23 -4.84 16.68
CA GLU A 266 5.58 -3.91 17.77
C GLU A 266 4.81 -4.21 19.07
N TYR A 267 3.57 -4.70 18.97
CA TYR A 267 2.67 -4.80 20.13
C TYR A 267 2.22 -6.21 20.49
N ILE A 268 2.44 -7.20 19.62
CA ILE A 268 1.92 -8.56 19.81
C ILE A 268 3.04 -9.61 19.91
N LEU A 269 4.10 -9.46 19.12
CA LEU A 269 5.29 -10.30 19.18
C LEU A 269 6.28 -9.81 20.24
#